data_AF-A0A7C0VTE7-F1
#
_entry.id   AF-A0A7C0VTE7-F1
#
_cell.length_a   1.000
_cell.length_b   1.000
_cell.length_c   1.000
_cell.angle_alpha   90.00
_cell.angle_beta   90.00
_cell.angle_gamma   90.00
#
_symmetry.space_group_name_H-M   'P 1'
#
loop_
_entity.id
_entity.type
_entity.pdbx_description
1 polymer ?
#
loop_
_entity_poly.entity_id
_entity_poly.type
_entity_poly.pdbx_seq_one_letter_code
_entity_poly.pdbx_strand_id
1 'polypeptide(L)'
;MERITGLEDWKEVKKKGWEKLFPKDRIRICVGMATCGIAAGADKVFKKGEEIVSSRKLPIDIVKVGCIGFCKEEPIVTVHVPGKPLLLYNEVTPEILENIIDDAIKDRLSVKPFCKIEEWDNIINDEKFTYGKGYDEVPFYKDIPFFSKQKKIVLRNCGLTNPEDIEEYIGSGGYYPLIKVLTEMTPEEVIEEVTNSGLRGRGGAGFPTGIKWNFVKQAKGDFKYIICNADEGDPGAYMNRNELESDPHMIVEGMIIGAYAMGAREGIVYIREEYPLAIEKIKKAIEDAYKYGFLGENILGTDFSFDIRIVKGAGAFVCGEETALIASIEGKPGRPRPKPPFPAQKGLY
;
A
#
# COMPACT_ATOMS: atom_id res chain seq x y z
N MET A 1 -11.85 -18.32 7.92
CA MET A 1 -12.44 -17.24 7.12
C MET A 1 -12.46 -17.74 5.69
N GLU A 2 -13.60 -17.61 5.03
CA GLU A 2 -13.83 -18.23 3.74
C GLU A 2 -13.06 -17.46 2.66
N ARG A 3 -12.54 -18.23 1.69
CA ARG A 3 -11.83 -17.73 0.52
C ARG A 3 -12.79 -16.84 -0.29
N ILE A 4 -12.33 -15.69 -0.76
CA ILE A 4 -13.12 -14.85 -1.69
C ILE A 4 -13.11 -15.54 -3.05
N THR A 5 -14.29 -15.92 -3.52
CA THR A 5 -14.49 -16.58 -4.81
C THR A 5 -15.16 -15.69 -5.85
N GLY A 6 -15.70 -14.54 -5.43
CA GLY A 6 -16.33 -13.59 -6.34
C GLY A 6 -16.71 -12.28 -5.66
N LEU A 7 -17.52 -11.49 -6.37
CA LEU A 7 -17.88 -10.13 -5.96
C LEU A 7 -18.70 -10.07 -4.66
N GLU A 8 -19.59 -11.05 -4.41
CA GLU A 8 -20.42 -11.04 -3.20
C GLU A 8 -19.60 -11.30 -1.93
N ASP A 9 -18.73 -12.31 -1.94
CA ASP A 9 -17.78 -12.56 -0.84
C ASP A 9 -16.91 -11.33 -0.56
N TRP A 10 -16.44 -10.67 -1.63
CA TRP A 10 -15.67 -9.44 -1.54
C TRP A 10 -16.47 -8.29 -0.91
N LYS A 11 -17.75 -8.10 -1.27
CA LYS A 11 -18.63 -7.09 -0.67
C LYS A 11 -18.83 -7.33 0.83
N GLU A 12 -18.92 -8.58 1.27
CA GLU A 12 -19.02 -8.90 2.69
C GLU A 12 -17.75 -8.53 3.47
N VAL A 13 -16.59 -8.88 2.94
CA VAL A 13 -15.30 -8.52 3.55
C VAL A 13 -15.10 -7.00 3.51
N LYS A 14 -15.47 -6.34 2.42
CA LYS A 14 -15.47 -4.88 2.31
C LYS A 14 -16.28 -4.22 3.40
N LYS A 15 -17.49 -4.72 3.69
CA LYS A 15 -18.33 -4.19 4.77
C LYS A 15 -17.61 -4.29 6.12
N LYS A 16 -16.98 -5.42 6.42
CA LYS A 16 -16.19 -5.61 7.66
C LYS A 16 -15.01 -4.67 7.72
N GLY A 17 -14.25 -4.56 6.63
CA GLY A 17 -13.13 -3.63 6.49
C GLY A 17 -13.53 -2.18 6.69
N TRP A 18 -14.67 -1.79 6.12
CA TRP A 18 -15.25 -0.47 6.28
C TRP A 18 -15.60 -0.15 7.74
N GLU A 19 -16.20 -1.10 8.45
CA GLU A 19 -16.51 -0.98 9.87
C GLU A 19 -15.24 -0.85 10.74
N LYS A 20 -14.11 -1.44 10.33
CA LYS A 20 -12.80 -1.22 10.98
C LYS A 20 -12.23 0.16 10.72
N LEU A 21 -12.30 0.65 9.47
CA LEU A 21 -11.78 1.96 9.09
C LEU A 21 -12.58 3.10 9.73
N PHE A 22 -13.90 2.93 9.78
CA PHE A 22 -14.84 3.94 10.26
C PHE A 22 -15.82 3.34 11.27
N PRO A 23 -15.33 2.97 12.48
CA PRO A 23 -16.19 2.45 13.53
C PRO A 23 -17.24 3.49 13.93
N LYS A 24 -18.45 3.05 14.28
CA LYS A 24 -19.58 3.95 14.60
C LYS A 24 -19.63 4.35 16.07
N ASP A 25 -19.05 3.52 16.94
CA ASP A 25 -19.18 3.56 18.39
C ASP A 25 -17.82 3.65 19.12
N ARG A 26 -16.72 3.72 18.35
CA ARG A 26 -15.35 3.77 18.87
C ARG A 26 -14.57 4.91 18.24
N ILE A 27 -13.63 5.46 18.98
CA ILE A 27 -12.66 6.44 18.45
C ILE A 27 -11.53 5.65 17.82
N ARG A 28 -11.12 6.01 16.61
CA ARG A 28 -9.97 5.39 15.95
C ARG A 28 -8.78 6.34 16.00
N ILE A 29 -7.69 5.91 16.61
CA ILE A 29 -6.44 6.67 16.68
C ILE A 29 -5.37 5.90 15.92
N CYS A 30 -4.89 6.45 14.83
CA CYS A 30 -3.86 5.83 13.99
C CYS A 30 -2.50 6.46 14.26
N VAL A 31 -1.45 5.65 14.40
CA VAL A 31 -0.06 6.08 14.57
C VAL A 31 0.73 5.67 13.33
N GLY A 32 1.47 6.63 12.73
CA GLY A 32 2.37 6.39 11.60
C GLY A 32 3.55 5.51 12.00
N MET A 33 3.54 4.25 11.54
CA MET A 33 4.47 3.18 11.95
C MET A 33 5.33 2.67 10.79
N ALA A 34 5.51 3.48 9.74
CA ALA A 34 6.57 3.25 8.76
C ALA A 34 7.95 3.53 9.38
N THR A 35 9.02 3.13 8.70
CA THR A 35 10.40 3.24 9.18
C THR A 35 10.76 4.67 9.64
N CYS A 36 10.26 5.71 8.95
CA CYS A 36 10.50 7.10 9.36
C CYS A 36 9.82 7.47 10.69
N GLY A 37 8.58 7.03 10.90
CA GLY A 37 7.85 7.26 12.15
C GLY A 37 8.51 6.51 13.31
N ILE A 38 8.86 5.24 13.09
CA ILE A 38 9.58 4.43 14.09
C ILE A 38 10.91 5.08 14.46
N ALA A 39 11.69 5.54 13.47
CA ALA A 39 12.95 6.24 13.73
C ALA A 39 12.76 7.54 14.52
N ALA A 40 11.61 8.22 14.39
CA ALA A 40 11.24 9.40 15.15
C ALA A 40 10.62 9.09 16.54
N GLY A 41 10.44 7.81 16.89
CA GLY A 41 9.92 7.37 18.19
C GLY A 41 8.42 7.02 18.22
N ALA A 42 7.79 6.79 17.06
CA ALA A 42 6.39 6.38 16.97
C ALA A 42 6.09 5.04 17.67
N ASP A 43 7.09 4.16 17.81
CA ASP A 43 6.99 2.90 18.55
C ASP A 43 6.62 3.12 20.03
N LYS A 44 7.24 4.12 20.66
CA LYS A 44 6.96 4.51 22.05
C LYS A 44 5.57 5.13 22.17
N VAL A 45 5.19 5.95 21.19
CA VAL A 45 3.85 6.58 21.10
C VAL A 45 2.78 5.50 21.01
N PHE A 46 2.91 4.58 20.04
CA PHE A 46 1.97 3.48 19.83
C PHE A 46 1.81 2.61 21.09
N LYS A 47 2.93 2.18 21.69
CA LYS A 47 2.93 1.34 22.89
C LYS A 47 2.25 2.03 24.07
N LYS A 48 2.54 3.32 24.30
CA LYS A 48 1.88 4.12 25.35
C LYS A 48 0.37 4.22 25.10
N GLY A 49 -0.05 4.38 23.85
CA GLY A 49 -1.46 4.36 23.46
C GLY A 49 -2.15 3.06 23.83
N GLU A 50 -1.56 1.91 23.44
CA GLU A 50 -2.09 0.58 23.78
C GLU A 50 -2.20 0.38 25.31
N GLU A 51 -1.17 0.78 26.06
CA GLU A 51 -1.16 0.70 27.52
C GLU A 51 -2.28 1.53 28.16
N ILE A 52 -2.48 2.78 27.72
CA ILE A 52 -3.55 3.67 28.22
C ILE A 52 -4.92 3.08 27.92
N VAL A 53 -5.17 2.71 26.66
CA VAL A 53 -6.47 2.20 26.21
C VAL A 53 -6.84 0.90 26.92
N SER A 54 -5.88 -0.01 27.07
CA SER A 54 -6.08 -1.29 27.77
C SER A 54 -6.31 -1.09 29.28
N SER A 55 -5.45 -0.32 29.95
CA SER A 55 -5.54 -0.10 31.40
C SER A 55 -6.82 0.62 31.83
N ARG A 56 -7.28 1.58 31.02
CA ARG A 56 -8.49 2.37 31.28
C ARG A 56 -9.76 1.78 30.62
N LYS A 57 -9.63 0.69 29.85
CA LYS A 57 -10.72 0.03 29.10
C LYS A 57 -11.51 1.00 28.22
N LEU A 58 -10.78 1.83 27.46
CA LEU A 58 -11.37 2.90 26.67
C LEU A 58 -11.99 2.35 25.37
N PRO A 59 -13.07 2.96 24.85
CA PRO A 59 -13.67 2.60 23.56
C PRO A 59 -12.87 3.21 22.40
N ILE A 60 -11.57 2.92 22.36
CA ILE A 60 -10.61 3.44 21.39
C ILE A 60 -9.90 2.29 20.71
N ASP A 61 -9.72 2.38 19.40
CA ASP A 61 -8.85 1.51 18.62
C ASP A 61 -7.56 2.26 18.32
N ILE A 62 -6.45 1.77 18.90
CA ILE A 62 -5.09 2.25 18.58
C ILE A 62 -4.56 1.40 17.42
N VAL A 63 -4.29 2.02 16.28
CA VAL A 63 -3.99 1.29 15.03
C VAL A 63 -2.68 1.76 14.41
N LYS A 64 -1.91 0.82 13.86
CA LYS A 64 -0.70 1.11 13.10
C LYS A 64 -1.08 1.43 11.66
N VAL A 65 -0.56 2.52 11.11
CA VAL A 65 -0.75 2.88 9.69
C VAL A 65 0.58 3.25 9.04
N GLY A 66 0.61 3.30 7.71
CA GLY A 66 1.76 3.77 6.95
C GLY A 66 2.06 5.27 7.08
N CYS A 67 3.16 5.72 6.47
CA CYS A 67 3.55 7.13 6.47
C CYS A 67 2.77 7.93 5.43
N ILE A 68 2.24 9.09 5.82
CA ILE A 68 1.49 9.98 4.94
C ILE A 68 2.36 10.88 4.04
N GLY A 69 3.68 10.73 4.13
CA GLY A 69 4.69 11.39 3.30
C GLY A 69 5.37 12.61 3.94
N PHE A 70 4.85 13.16 5.04
CA PHE A 70 5.45 14.34 5.70
C PHE A 70 6.48 13.96 6.78
N CYS A 71 7.51 13.21 6.39
CA CYS A 71 8.44 12.56 7.31
C CYS A 71 9.16 13.51 8.30
N LYS A 72 9.26 14.81 7.96
CA LYS A 72 9.84 15.83 8.85
C LYS A 72 9.04 16.05 10.13
N GLU A 73 7.73 15.80 10.07
CA GLU A 73 6.75 16.12 11.11
C GLU A 73 6.35 14.86 11.92
N GLU A 74 7.09 13.76 11.77
CA GLU A 74 6.87 12.52 12.53
C GLU A 74 7.28 12.67 14.01
N PRO A 75 6.69 11.90 14.95
CA PRO A 75 5.60 10.95 14.75
C PRO A 75 4.24 11.61 14.47
N ILE A 76 3.56 11.13 13.43
CA ILE A 76 2.22 11.59 13.05
C ILE A 76 1.16 10.68 13.66
N VAL A 77 0.15 11.28 14.29
CA VAL A 77 -1.03 10.60 14.82
C VAL A 77 -2.28 11.20 14.23
N THR A 78 -3.23 10.37 13.80
CA THR A 78 -4.56 10.83 13.41
C THR A 78 -5.62 10.34 14.38
N VAL A 79 -6.66 11.14 14.61
CA VAL A 79 -7.75 10.85 15.53
C VAL A 79 -9.06 11.05 14.80
N HIS A 80 -9.85 9.99 14.71
CA HIS A 80 -11.21 10.01 14.20
C HIS A 80 -12.19 9.70 15.31
N VAL A 81 -12.97 10.70 15.69
CA VAL A 81 -14.18 10.54 16.51
C VAL A 81 -15.38 10.49 15.55
N PRO A 82 -16.27 9.48 15.64
CA PRO A 82 -17.38 9.34 14.70
C PRO A 82 -18.22 10.61 14.55
N GLY A 83 -18.45 11.04 13.31
CA GLY A 83 -19.21 12.24 12.96
C GLY A 83 -18.43 13.56 13.06
N LYS A 84 -17.13 13.51 13.36
CA LYS A 84 -16.25 14.68 13.45
C LYS A 84 -15.16 14.63 12.38
N PRO A 85 -14.56 15.79 12.04
CA PRO A 85 -13.39 15.81 11.15
C PRO A 85 -12.28 14.92 11.70
N LEU A 86 -11.54 14.27 10.80
CA LEU A 86 -10.30 13.58 11.17
C LEU A 86 -9.26 14.63 11.54
N LEU A 87 -8.70 14.51 12.74
CA LEU A 87 -7.65 15.41 13.23
C LEU A 87 -6.29 14.77 13.02
N LEU A 88 -5.31 15.56 12.59
CA LEU A 88 -3.92 15.15 12.42
C LEU A 88 -3.05 15.93 13.40
N TYR A 89 -2.20 15.22 14.12
CA TYR A 89 -1.21 15.74 15.05
C TYR A 89 0.19 15.32 14.57
N ASN A 90 1.14 16.23 14.66
CA ASN A 90 2.55 16.02 14.32
C ASN A 90 3.44 16.09 15.57
N GLU A 91 4.68 15.63 15.45
CA GLU A 91 5.69 15.66 16.53
C GLU A 91 5.18 15.06 17.86
N VAL A 92 4.32 14.03 17.77
CA VAL A 92 3.62 13.50 18.94
C VAL A 92 4.58 12.70 19.82
N THR A 93 4.64 13.06 21.10
CA THR A 93 5.33 12.28 22.14
C THR A 93 4.34 11.42 22.93
N PRO A 94 4.80 10.43 23.72
CA PRO A 94 3.93 9.64 24.61
C PRO A 94 3.05 10.49 25.55
N GLU A 95 3.58 11.62 26.05
CA GLU A 95 2.86 12.55 26.93
C GLU A 95 1.80 13.34 26.16
N ILE A 96 2.12 13.78 24.94
CA ILE A 96 1.16 14.46 24.06
C ILE A 96 0.03 13.51 23.68
N LEU A 97 0.35 12.24 23.35
CA LEU A 97 -0.66 11.23 23.03
C LEU A 97 -1.65 11.01 24.17
N GLU A 98 -1.18 10.97 25.42
CA GLU A 98 -2.07 10.82 26.59
C GLU A 98 -3.08 11.97 26.67
N ASN A 99 -2.64 13.20 26.40
CA ASN A 99 -3.55 14.36 26.34
C ASN A 99 -4.50 14.29 25.14
N ILE A 100 -4.03 13.83 23.97
CA ILE A 100 -4.87 13.62 22.79
C ILE A 100 -5.99 12.59 23.07
N ILE A 101 -5.66 11.47 23.74
CA ILE A 101 -6.64 10.45 24.13
C ILE A 101 -7.70 11.05 25.06
N ASP A 102 -7.25 11.79 26.08
CA ASP A 102 -8.14 12.47 27.03
C ASP A 102 -9.05 13.49 26.33
N ASP A 103 -8.51 14.24 25.37
CA ASP A 103 -9.21 15.24 24.58
C ASP A 103 -10.28 14.62 23.68
N ALA A 104 -9.97 13.50 23.03
CA ALA A 104 -10.90 12.77 22.18
C ALA A 104 -12.10 12.21 22.97
N ILE A 105 -11.88 11.72 24.20
CA ILE A 105 -12.95 11.21 25.07
C ILE A 105 -13.81 12.34 25.63
N LYS A 106 -13.18 13.45 26.04
CA LYS A 106 -13.86 14.57 26.72
C LYS A 106 -14.44 15.59 25.74
N ASP A 107 -14.28 15.37 24.44
CA ASP A 107 -14.67 16.28 23.37
C ASP A 107 -14.14 17.71 23.57
N ARG A 108 -12.82 17.84 23.65
CA ARG A 108 -12.14 19.12 23.79
C ARG A 108 -10.85 19.14 22.97
N LEU A 109 -10.25 20.32 22.81
CA LEU A 109 -8.96 20.50 22.12
C LEU A 109 -7.99 21.28 23.00
N SER A 110 -7.37 20.60 23.97
CA SER A 110 -6.26 21.16 24.75
C SER A 110 -4.92 21.02 24.02
N VAL A 111 -4.76 19.95 23.26
CA VAL A 111 -3.67 19.79 22.28
C VAL A 111 -4.15 20.31 20.92
N LYS A 112 -3.43 21.28 20.37
CA LYS A 112 -3.77 21.86 19.06
C LYS A 112 -3.45 20.87 17.94
N PRO A 113 -4.43 20.45 17.12
CA PRO A 113 -4.16 19.64 15.92
C PRO A 113 -3.35 20.45 14.89
N PHE A 114 -2.51 19.74 14.13
CA PHE A 114 -1.77 20.32 13.01
C PHE A 114 -2.72 20.75 11.89
N CYS A 115 -3.68 19.89 11.54
CA CYS A 115 -4.74 20.17 10.58
C CYS A 115 -5.94 19.22 10.75
N LYS A 116 -7.06 19.56 10.10
CA LYS A 116 -8.25 18.72 10.00
C LYS A 116 -8.54 18.25 8.57
N ILE A 117 -9.22 17.11 8.46
CA ILE A 117 -9.73 16.55 7.19
C ILE A 117 -11.22 16.30 7.38
N GLU A 118 -12.06 17.08 6.70
CA GLU A 118 -13.52 16.87 6.68
C GLU A 118 -13.93 15.93 5.53
N GLU A 119 -13.26 16.06 4.40
CA GLU A 119 -13.41 15.24 3.21
C GLU A 119 -12.00 14.85 2.76
N TRP A 120 -11.76 13.56 2.58
CA TRP A 120 -10.46 13.07 2.12
C TRP A 120 -10.54 12.75 0.64
N ASP A 121 -9.56 13.22 -0.13
CA ASP A 121 -9.37 12.95 -1.56
C ASP A 121 -9.16 11.47 -1.93
N ASN A 122 -9.31 10.53 -0.98
CA ASN A 122 -9.16 9.11 -1.25
C ASN A 122 -10.33 8.67 -2.12
N ILE A 123 -10.02 8.01 -3.24
CA ILE A 123 -11.00 7.34 -4.07
C ILE A 123 -11.43 6.08 -3.32
N ILE A 124 -12.28 6.24 -2.31
CA ILE A 124 -12.89 5.12 -1.63
C ILE A 124 -14.24 4.90 -2.28
N ASN A 125 -14.37 3.83 -3.05
CA ASN A 125 -15.64 3.43 -3.69
C ASN A 125 -16.18 4.39 -4.76
N ASP A 126 -15.32 5.11 -5.48
CA ASP A 126 -15.72 6.15 -6.46
C ASP A 126 -16.57 7.29 -5.87
N GLU A 127 -16.66 7.38 -4.54
CA GLU A 127 -17.43 8.39 -3.80
C GLU A 127 -16.53 9.18 -2.84
N LYS A 128 -16.89 10.43 -2.60
CA LYS A 128 -16.21 11.27 -1.62
C LYS A 128 -16.69 10.91 -0.22
N PHE A 129 -15.79 10.38 0.61
CA PHE A 129 -16.10 10.12 2.02
C PHE A 129 -15.96 11.41 2.85
N THR A 130 -16.99 11.72 3.62
CA THR A 130 -17.02 12.85 4.56
C THR A 130 -16.95 12.33 5.98
N TYR A 131 -15.93 12.74 6.74
CA TYR A 131 -15.72 12.39 8.15
C TYR A 131 -16.72 13.10 9.07
N GLY A 132 -16.91 14.39 8.84
CA GLY A 132 -17.73 15.26 9.67
C GLY A 132 -17.30 16.72 9.54
N LYS A 133 -17.96 17.62 10.28
CA LYS A 133 -17.67 19.06 10.30
C LYS A 133 -17.40 19.53 11.72
N GLY A 134 -16.61 20.58 11.87
CA GLY A 134 -16.31 21.21 13.16
C GLY A 134 -14.86 21.67 13.28
N TYR A 135 -14.48 22.19 14.45
CA TYR A 135 -13.13 22.69 14.72
C TYR A 135 -12.71 23.78 13.72
N ASP A 136 -13.48 24.87 13.65
CA ASP A 136 -13.31 25.94 12.67
C ASP A 136 -11.97 26.67 12.80
N GLU A 137 -11.36 26.62 13.99
CA GLU A 137 -10.04 27.17 14.30
C GLU A 137 -8.87 26.31 13.80
N VAL A 138 -9.12 25.06 13.42
CA VAL A 138 -8.11 24.13 12.93
C VAL A 138 -7.99 24.26 11.40
N PRO A 139 -6.79 24.50 10.85
CA PRO A 139 -6.62 24.63 9.41
C PRO A 139 -6.95 23.33 8.68
N PHE A 140 -7.46 23.41 7.44
CA PHE A 140 -7.68 22.21 6.65
C PHE A 140 -6.35 21.63 6.15
N TYR A 141 -6.29 20.31 6.05
CA TYR A 141 -5.17 19.57 5.46
C TYR A 141 -4.79 20.10 4.07
N LYS A 142 -5.78 20.40 3.23
CA LYS A 142 -5.59 20.96 1.89
C LYS A 142 -5.01 22.38 1.87
N ASP A 143 -5.04 23.09 3.00
CA ASP A 143 -4.49 24.45 3.13
C ASP A 143 -3.04 24.43 3.62
N ILE A 144 -2.56 23.29 4.13
CA ILE A 144 -1.17 23.13 4.56
C ILE A 144 -0.26 23.14 3.32
N PRO A 145 0.77 24.03 3.24
CA PRO A 145 1.60 24.17 2.06
C PRO A 145 2.26 22.89 1.55
N PHE A 146 2.57 21.95 2.44
CA PHE A 146 3.13 20.65 2.08
C PHE A 146 2.13 19.79 1.30
N PHE A 147 0.87 19.73 1.73
CA PHE A 147 -0.16 18.87 1.16
C PHE A 147 -0.95 19.52 0.03
N SER A 148 -1.10 20.83 0.03
CA SER A 148 -2.02 21.59 -0.84
C SER A 148 -1.80 21.41 -2.36
N LYS A 149 -0.60 20.98 -2.75
CA LYS A 149 -0.23 20.75 -4.16
C LYS A 149 -0.13 19.27 -4.53
N GLN A 150 -0.50 18.36 -3.62
CA GLN A 150 -0.38 16.93 -3.84
C GLN A 150 -1.70 16.34 -4.37
N LYS A 151 -1.59 15.38 -5.29
CA LYS A 151 -2.67 14.47 -5.64
C LYS A 151 -2.22 13.05 -5.32
N LYS A 152 -2.77 12.47 -4.24
CA LYS A 152 -2.39 11.13 -3.78
C LYS A 152 -3.15 10.07 -4.57
N ILE A 153 -2.52 9.53 -5.61
CA ILE A 153 -3.08 8.40 -6.39
C ILE A 153 -2.51 7.08 -5.86
N VAL A 154 -1.19 6.93 -5.89
CA VAL A 154 -0.48 5.74 -5.39
C VAL A 154 -0.50 5.71 -3.86
N LEU A 155 -0.36 6.86 -3.21
CA LEU A 155 -0.32 6.99 -1.75
C LEU A 155 -1.70 7.20 -1.11
N ARG A 156 -2.80 6.84 -1.79
CA ARG A 156 -4.16 7.12 -1.32
C ARG A 156 -4.47 6.45 0.03
N ASN A 157 -4.03 5.22 0.24
CA ASN A 157 -4.32 4.50 1.49
C ASN A 157 -3.33 4.81 2.63
N CYS A 158 -2.25 5.52 2.35
CA CYS A 158 -1.22 5.83 3.33
C CYS A 158 -1.79 6.67 4.49
N GLY A 159 -1.61 6.21 5.72
CA GLY A 159 -2.14 6.82 6.94
C GLY A 159 -3.60 6.50 7.26
N LEU A 160 -4.28 5.73 6.41
CA LEU A 160 -5.67 5.29 6.62
C LEU A 160 -5.72 3.81 7.02
N THR A 161 -5.16 2.94 6.18
CA THR A 161 -5.20 1.50 6.35
C THR A 161 -4.01 0.99 7.15
N ASN A 162 -4.24 -0.05 7.96
CA ASN A 162 -3.18 -0.86 8.54
C ASN A 162 -2.55 -1.74 7.43
N PRO A 163 -1.24 -1.62 7.15
CA PRO A 163 -0.58 -2.39 6.10
C PRO A 163 -0.57 -3.91 6.36
N GLU A 164 -0.94 -4.38 7.54
CA GLU A 164 -1.03 -5.80 7.91
C GLU A 164 -2.47 -6.35 7.95
N ASP A 165 -3.47 -5.52 7.63
CA ASP A 165 -4.89 -5.90 7.64
C ASP A 165 -5.49 -5.79 6.23
N ILE A 166 -5.54 -6.94 5.54
CA ILE A 166 -6.14 -7.05 4.21
C ILE A 166 -7.62 -6.62 4.17
N GLU A 167 -8.36 -6.77 5.27
CA GLU A 167 -9.77 -6.36 5.30
C GLU A 167 -9.89 -4.85 5.24
N GLU A 168 -9.00 -4.10 5.90
CA GLU A 168 -8.97 -2.64 5.77
C GLU A 168 -8.62 -2.22 4.33
N TYR A 169 -7.67 -2.89 3.68
CA TYR A 169 -7.38 -2.66 2.26
C TYR A 169 -8.62 -2.91 1.38
N ILE A 170 -9.31 -4.03 1.57
CA ILE A 170 -10.56 -4.35 0.85
C ILE A 170 -11.68 -3.35 1.18
N GLY A 171 -11.80 -2.93 2.44
CA GLY A 171 -12.76 -1.92 2.90
C GLY A 171 -12.56 -0.56 2.22
N SER A 172 -11.31 -0.22 1.90
CA SER A 172 -10.96 0.97 1.12
C SER A 172 -11.20 0.82 -0.40
N GLY A 173 -11.66 -0.35 -0.87
CA GLY A 173 -11.91 -0.64 -2.28
C GLY A 173 -10.84 -1.50 -2.96
N GLY A 174 -9.81 -1.95 -2.22
CA GLY A 174 -8.76 -2.82 -2.74
C GLY A 174 -9.27 -4.15 -3.29
N TYR A 175 -8.59 -4.70 -4.29
CA TYR A 175 -8.95 -5.90 -5.06
C TYR A 175 -10.24 -5.82 -5.90
N TYR A 176 -11.01 -4.73 -5.83
CA TYR A 176 -12.13 -4.52 -6.75
C TYR A 176 -11.67 -4.43 -8.22
N PRO A 177 -10.62 -3.65 -8.56
CA PRO A 177 -10.05 -3.67 -9.91
C PRO A 177 -9.65 -5.08 -10.37
N LEU A 178 -9.05 -5.88 -9.50
CA LEU A 178 -8.70 -7.26 -9.83
C LEU A 178 -9.94 -8.11 -10.19
N ILE A 179 -11.02 -8.01 -9.41
CA ILE A 179 -12.27 -8.72 -9.70
C ILE A 179 -12.77 -8.35 -11.09
N LYS A 180 -12.90 -7.04 -11.37
CA LYS A 180 -13.34 -6.54 -12.68
C LYS A 180 -12.45 -7.07 -13.81
N VAL A 181 -11.13 -7.01 -13.63
CA VAL A 181 -10.16 -7.47 -14.62
C VAL A 181 -10.34 -8.95 -14.95
N LEU A 182 -10.54 -9.80 -13.93
CA LEU A 182 -10.63 -11.25 -14.12
C LEU A 182 -12.02 -11.73 -14.59
N THR A 183 -13.09 -10.98 -14.32
CA THR A 183 -14.46 -11.41 -14.65
C THR A 183 -15.06 -10.70 -15.85
N GLU A 184 -14.56 -9.51 -16.22
CA GLU A 184 -15.18 -8.65 -17.24
C GLU A 184 -14.23 -8.22 -18.37
N MET A 185 -12.92 -8.46 -18.25
CA MET A 185 -11.93 -7.98 -19.22
C MET A 185 -11.07 -9.12 -19.76
N THR A 186 -10.77 -9.06 -21.05
CA THR A 186 -9.71 -9.85 -21.68
C THR A 186 -8.34 -9.26 -21.36
N PRO A 187 -7.25 -10.05 -21.40
CA PRO A 187 -5.91 -9.51 -21.16
C PRO A 187 -5.51 -8.39 -22.14
N GLU A 188 -6.02 -8.43 -23.38
CA GLU A 188 -5.87 -7.39 -24.40
C GLU A 188 -6.49 -6.05 -23.96
N GLU A 189 -7.73 -6.08 -23.47
CA GLU A 189 -8.42 -4.87 -22.96
C GLU A 189 -7.70 -4.27 -21.75
N VAL A 190 -7.11 -5.11 -20.89
CA VAL A 190 -6.29 -4.63 -19.75
C VAL A 190 -5.04 -3.90 -20.25
N ILE A 191 -4.34 -4.46 -21.25
CA ILE A 191 -3.16 -3.81 -21.85
C ILE A 191 -3.55 -2.50 -22.54
N GLU A 192 -4.69 -2.47 -23.23
CA GLU A 192 -5.22 -1.27 -23.86
C GLU A 192 -5.54 -0.19 -22.81
N GLU A 193 -6.22 -0.52 -21.72
CA GLU A 193 -6.52 0.41 -20.62
C GLU A 193 -5.24 1.02 -20.03
N VAL A 194 -4.23 0.18 -19.76
CA VAL A 194 -2.92 0.65 -19.26
C VAL A 194 -2.20 1.51 -20.30
N THR A 195 -2.33 1.20 -21.59
CA THR A 195 -1.77 2.02 -22.68
C THR A 195 -2.46 3.38 -22.75
N ASN A 196 -3.79 3.40 -22.70
CA ASN A 196 -4.61 4.61 -22.77
C ASN A 196 -4.41 5.52 -21.55
N SER A 197 -4.09 4.97 -20.39
CA SER A 197 -3.72 5.75 -19.19
C SER A 197 -2.44 6.59 -19.37
N GLY A 198 -1.61 6.27 -20.36
CA GLY A 198 -0.30 6.89 -20.56
C GLY A 198 0.73 6.53 -19.48
N LEU A 199 0.53 5.45 -18.73
CA LEU A 199 1.45 5.02 -17.68
C LEU A 199 2.84 4.71 -18.25
N ARG A 200 3.87 5.32 -17.65
CA ARG A 200 5.28 5.10 -17.98
C ARG A 200 6.01 4.48 -16.80
N GLY A 201 7.07 3.71 -17.07
CA GLY A 201 7.91 3.10 -16.05
C GLY A 201 8.46 4.14 -15.07
N ARG A 202 8.17 3.94 -13.78
CA ARG A 202 8.50 4.90 -12.71
C ARG A 202 9.90 4.73 -12.10
N GLY A 203 10.64 3.68 -12.48
CA GLY A 203 12.06 3.51 -12.12
C GLY A 203 13.04 4.35 -12.94
N GLY A 204 12.61 5.50 -13.49
CA GLY A 204 13.48 6.46 -14.20
C GLY A 204 13.45 6.38 -15.72
N ALA A 205 13.51 5.19 -16.33
CA ALA A 205 13.62 5.06 -17.80
C ALA A 205 12.37 5.55 -18.58
N GLY A 206 11.20 5.61 -17.93
CA GLY A 206 10.00 6.17 -18.52
C GLY A 206 9.50 5.45 -19.78
N PHE A 207 9.77 4.15 -19.95
CA PHE A 207 9.22 3.40 -21.09
C PHE A 207 7.71 3.19 -20.92
N PRO A 208 6.87 3.31 -21.97
CA PRO A 208 5.42 3.10 -21.86
C PRO A 208 5.08 1.68 -21.38
N THR A 209 4.32 1.58 -20.29
CA THR A 209 4.09 0.32 -19.57
C THR A 209 3.24 -0.65 -20.40
N GLY A 210 2.14 -0.16 -20.99
CA GLY A 210 1.27 -0.98 -21.84
C GLY A 210 1.99 -1.55 -23.07
N ILE A 211 2.90 -0.79 -23.68
CA ILE A 211 3.75 -1.29 -24.77
C ILE A 211 4.67 -2.42 -24.28
N LYS A 212 5.30 -2.26 -23.10
CA LYS A 212 6.16 -3.31 -22.51
C LYS A 212 5.35 -4.57 -22.22
N TRP A 213 4.14 -4.44 -21.68
CA TRP A 213 3.26 -5.58 -21.41
C TRP A 213 2.85 -6.29 -22.69
N ASN A 214 2.53 -5.54 -23.76
CA ASN A 214 2.22 -6.13 -25.06
C ASN A 214 3.39 -6.93 -25.64
N PHE A 215 4.64 -6.45 -25.50
CA PHE A 215 5.81 -7.22 -25.92
C PHE A 215 5.94 -8.55 -25.18
N VAL A 216 5.71 -8.56 -23.85
CA VAL A 216 5.75 -9.80 -23.05
C VAL A 216 4.61 -10.73 -23.45
N LYS A 217 3.39 -10.22 -23.65
CA LYS A 217 2.25 -11.02 -24.10
C LYS A 217 2.51 -11.68 -25.46
N GLN A 218 3.13 -10.97 -26.40
CA GLN A 218 3.47 -11.49 -27.73
C GLN A 218 4.72 -12.40 -27.75
N ALA A 219 5.55 -12.37 -26.71
CA ALA A 219 6.73 -13.21 -26.63
C ALA A 219 6.36 -14.71 -26.58
N LYS A 220 7.15 -15.51 -27.30
CA LYS A 220 7.02 -16.97 -27.32
C LYS A 220 7.59 -17.56 -26.04
N GLY A 221 6.90 -18.56 -25.48
CA GLY A 221 7.30 -19.29 -24.29
C GLY A 221 6.08 -19.71 -23.48
N ASP A 222 6.13 -20.91 -22.90
CA ASP A 222 5.00 -21.48 -22.15
C ASP A 222 4.88 -20.88 -20.74
N PHE A 223 5.97 -20.29 -20.24
CA PHE A 223 6.05 -19.74 -18.90
C PHE A 223 6.61 -18.31 -18.93
N LYS A 224 5.90 -17.38 -18.28
CA LYS A 224 6.26 -15.96 -18.22
C LYS A 224 6.25 -15.49 -16.78
N TYR A 225 7.09 -14.49 -16.51
CA TYR A 225 7.31 -13.94 -15.19
C TYR A 225 6.98 -12.45 -15.16
N ILE A 226 6.56 -11.96 -13.99
CA ILE A 226 6.56 -10.54 -13.65
C ILE A 226 7.52 -10.31 -12.49
N ILE A 227 8.37 -9.29 -12.60
CA ILE A 227 9.34 -8.96 -11.54
C ILE A 227 9.05 -7.54 -11.06
N CYS A 228 8.71 -7.41 -9.78
CA CYS A 228 8.69 -6.14 -9.07
C CYS A 228 10.12 -5.82 -8.62
N ASN A 229 10.71 -4.78 -9.22
CA ASN A 229 12.03 -4.29 -8.84
C ASN A 229 11.87 -3.28 -7.68
N ALA A 230 12.09 -3.75 -6.46
CA ALA A 230 12.15 -2.95 -5.24
C ALA A 230 13.60 -2.77 -4.74
N ASP A 231 14.58 -2.83 -5.63
CA ASP A 231 15.98 -2.49 -5.34
C ASP A 231 16.21 -0.97 -5.47
N GLU A 232 15.54 -0.22 -4.60
CA GLU A 232 15.62 1.25 -4.55
C GLU A 232 16.97 1.68 -3.95
N GLY A 233 18.03 1.58 -4.74
CA GLY A 233 19.40 1.88 -4.31
C GLY A 233 19.80 3.35 -4.38
N ASP A 234 19.02 4.19 -5.08
CA ASP A 234 19.37 5.60 -5.31
C ASP A 234 19.37 6.42 -4.00
N PRO A 235 20.45 7.16 -3.70
CA PRO A 235 20.50 8.02 -2.51
C PRO A 235 19.36 9.04 -2.51
N GLY A 236 18.58 9.06 -1.42
CA GLY A 236 17.44 9.95 -1.24
C GLY A 236 16.11 9.43 -1.82
N ALA A 237 16.10 8.30 -2.51
CA ALA A 237 14.88 7.60 -2.91
C ALA A 237 14.33 6.77 -1.74
N TYR A 238 13.03 6.88 -1.49
CA TYR A 238 12.30 6.10 -0.48
C TYR A 238 10.82 5.91 -0.85
N MET A 239 10.46 6.15 -2.11
CA MET A 239 9.09 6.02 -2.60
C MET A 239 8.64 4.56 -2.56
N ASN A 240 9.48 3.64 -3.03
CA ASN A 240 9.17 2.22 -3.04
C ASN A 240 9.07 1.70 -1.61
N ARG A 241 9.99 2.12 -0.73
CA ARG A 241 9.93 1.80 0.70
C ARG A 241 8.60 2.24 1.30
N ASN A 242 8.17 3.48 1.03
CA ASN A 242 6.93 4.00 1.55
C ASN A 242 5.71 3.17 1.10
N GLU A 243 5.66 2.81 -0.19
CA GLU A 243 4.58 1.98 -0.76
C GLU A 243 4.56 0.59 -0.11
N LEU A 244 5.70 -0.09 -0.01
CA LEU A 244 5.81 -1.43 0.59
C LEU A 244 5.47 -1.44 2.08
N GLU A 245 5.85 -0.40 2.82
CA GLU A 245 5.60 -0.32 4.26
C GLU A 245 4.18 0.15 4.59
N SER A 246 3.54 0.91 3.69
CA SER A 246 2.26 1.59 3.95
C SER A 246 1.06 0.93 3.29
N ASP A 247 1.23 0.35 2.10
CA ASP A 247 0.16 -0.29 1.32
C ASP A 247 0.69 -1.46 0.47
N PRO A 248 1.22 -2.53 1.09
CA PRO A 248 1.82 -3.66 0.38
C PRO A 248 0.81 -4.42 -0.50
N HIS A 249 -0.49 -4.41 -0.13
CA HIS A 249 -1.52 -5.09 -0.91
C HIS A 249 -1.76 -4.45 -2.27
N MET A 250 -1.60 -3.13 -2.41
CA MET A 250 -1.64 -2.47 -3.72
C MET A 250 -0.58 -3.02 -4.68
N ILE A 251 0.61 -3.35 -4.17
CA ILE A 251 1.69 -3.92 -4.98
C ILE A 251 1.32 -5.35 -5.41
N VAL A 252 0.81 -6.16 -4.49
CA VAL A 252 0.34 -7.53 -4.78
C VAL A 252 -0.78 -7.50 -5.83
N GLU A 253 -1.79 -6.66 -5.64
CA GLU A 253 -2.90 -6.49 -6.59
C GLU A 253 -2.40 -6.08 -7.99
N GLY A 254 -1.52 -5.08 -8.06
CA GLY A 254 -0.93 -4.63 -9.33
C GLY A 254 -0.14 -5.72 -10.04
N MET A 255 0.57 -6.57 -9.28
CA MET A 255 1.30 -7.72 -9.85
C MET A 255 0.35 -8.78 -10.42
N ILE A 256 -0.75 -9.08 -9.74
CA ILE A 256 -1.76 -10.05 -10.21
C ILE A 256 -2.39 -9.54 -11.52
N ILE A 257 -2.82 -8.28 -11.57
CA ILE A 257 -3.40 -7.66 -12.77
C ILE A 257 -2.41 -7.69 -13.94
N GLY A 258 -1.16 -7.29 -13.70
CA GLY A 258 -0.12 -7.33 -14.72
C GLY A 258 0.20 -8.75 -15.20
N ALA A 259 0.18 -9.73 -14.29
CA ALA A 259 0.39 -11.12 -14.63
C ALA A 259 -0.72 -11.67 -15.52
N TYR A 260 -1.98 -11.40 -15.19
CA TYR A 260 -3.13 -11.75 -16.03
C TYR A 260 -3.00 -11.15 -17.43
N ALA A 261 -2.73 -9.84 -17.51
CA ALA A 261 -2.57 -9.12 -18.77
C ALA A 261 -1.49 -9.72 -19.69
N MET A 262 -0.35 -10.11 -19.10
CA MET A 262 0.81 -10.62 -19.83
C MET A 262 0.80 -12.15 -20.04
N GLY A 263 -0.10 -12.87 -19.37
CA GLY A 263 -0.10 -14.34 -19.31
C GLY A 263 1.06 -14.91 -18.48
N ALA A 264 1.47 -14.21 -17.42
CA ALA A 264 2.48 -14.69 -16.46
C ALA A 264 1.84 -15.54 -15.36
N ARG A 265 2.58 -16.55 -14.90
CA ARG A 265 2.13 -17.48 -13.84
C ARG A 265 2.90 -17.33 -12.54
N GLU A 266 4.04 -16.63 -12.58
CA GLU A 266 4.87 -16.40 -11.39
C GLU A 266 5.35 -14.95 -11.31
N GLY A 267 5.22 -14.39 -10.10
CA GLY A 267 5.71 -13.10 -9.69
C GLY A 267 6.92 -13.21 -8.78
N ILE A 268 7.88 -12.31 -8.97
CA ILE A 268 9.01 -12.14 -8.06
C ILE A 268 9.01 -10.71 -7.53
N VAL A 269 8.98 -10.56 -6.21
CA VAL A 269 9.32 -9.29 -5.55
C VAL A 269 10.80 -9.35 -5.21
N TYR A 270 11.64 -8.66 -6.00
CA TYR A 270 13.06 -8.49 -5.70
C TYR A 270 13.23 -7.25 -4.84
N ILE A 271 13.58 -7.44 -3.57
CA ILE A 271 13.64 -6.37 -2.58
C ILE A 271 15.01 -6.34 -1.90
N ARG A 272 15.56 -5.15 -1.74
CA ARG A 272 16.86 -4.95 -1.09
C ARG A 272 16.83 -5.37 0.38
N GLU A 273 17.91 -5.98 0.86
CA GLU A 273 18.00 -6.47 2.25
C GLU A 273 17.94 -5.34 3.29
N GLU A 274 18.31 -4.12 2.92
CA GLU A 274 18.29 -2.96 3.82
C GLU A 274 16.88 -2.47 4.17
N TYR A 275 15.82 -3.05 3.60
CA TYR A 275 14.42 -2.73 3.91
C TYR A 275 13.70 -3.87 4.69
N PRO A 276 14.11 -4.17 5.94
CA PRO A 276 13.56 -5.30 6.68
C PRO A 276 12.06 -5.17 6.98
N LEU A 277 11.57 -3.96 7.28
CA LEU A 277 10.15 -3.73 7.53
C LEU A 277 9.32 -3.94 6.26
N ALA A 278 9.76 -3.41 5.12
CA ALA A 278 9.10 -3.62 3.84
C ALA A 278 9.01 -5.12 3.47
N ILE A 279 10.08 -5.89 3.73
CA ILE A 279 10.10 -7.36 3.55
C ILE A 279 9.03 -8.03 4.42
N GLU A 280 8.91 -7.63 5.68
CA GLU A 280 7.90 -8.17 6.60
C GLU A 280 6.47 -7.86 6.12
N LYS A 281 6.19 -6.61 5.74
CA LYS A 281 4.87 -6.17 5.27
C LYS A 281 4.46 -6.87 3.99
N ILE A 282 5.32 -6.92 2.97
CA ILE A 282 4.98 -7.57 1.70
C ILE A 282 4.82 -9.08 1.88
N LYS A 283 5.60 -9.71 2.76
CA LYS A 283 5.43 -11.14 3.09
C LYS A 283 4.05 -11.39 3.70
N LYS A 284 3.64 -10.60 4.69
CA LYS A 284 2.31 -10.70 5.29
C LYS A 284 1.20 -10.48 4.26
N ALA A 285 1.36 -9.49 3.38
CA ALA A 285 0.39 -9.20 2.34
C ALA A 285 0.23 -10.34 1.33
N ILE A 286 1.33 -11.01 0.97
CA ILE A 286 1.32 -12.22 0.13
C ILE A 286 0.61 -13.36 0.86
N GLU A 287 0.96 -13.63 2.12
CA GLU A 287 0.32 -14.67 2.95
C GLU A 287 -1.20 -14.45 3.08
N ASP A 288 -1.62 -13.21 3.30
CA ASP A 288 -3.03 -12.83 3.34
C ASP A 288 -3.71 -12.99 1.98
N ALA A 289 -3.07 -12.60 0.88
CA ALA A 289 -3.61 -12.77 -0.46
C ALA A 289 -3.84 -14.25 -0.80
N TYR A 290 -2.94 -15.16 -0.39
CA TYR A 290 -3.18 -16.61 -0.48
C TYR A 290 -4.38 -17.04 0.37
N LYS A 291 -4.45 -16.58 1.63
CA LYS A 291 -5.53 -16.93 2.56
C LYS A 291 -6.91 -16.49 2.06
N TYR A 292 -7.01 -15.31 1.45
CA TYR A 292 -8.26 -14.78 0.90
C TYR A 292 -8.53 -15.23 -0.53
N GLY A 293 -7.60 -15.94 -1.19
CA GLY A 293 -7.82 -16.53 -2.52
C GLY A 293 -7.47 -15.64 -3.72
N PHE A 294 -6.72 -14.56 -3.49
CA PHE A 294 -6.20 -13.67 -4.54
C PHE A 294 -4.86 -14.14 -5.14
N LEU A 295 -4.20 -15.12 -4.52
CA LEU A 295 -3.02 -15.82 -5.05
C LEU A 295 -3.24 -17.34 -5.02
N GLY A 296 -2.45 -18.06 -5.81
CA GLY A 296 -2.50 -19.51 -5.98
C GLY A 296 -3.37 -19.92 -7.16
N GLU A 297 -3.99 -21.10 -7.05
CA GLU A 297 -4.75 -21.71 -8.14
C GLU A 297 -6.17 -21.17 -8.27
N ASN A 298 -6.65 -20.98 -9.50
CA ASN A 298 -8.04 -20.64 -9.83
C ASN A 298 -8.54 -19.41 -9.06
N ILE A 299 -7.82 -18.29 -9.20
CA ILE A 299 -8.11 -17.03 -8.51
C ILE A 299 -9.53 -16.57 -8.88
N LEU A 300 -10.34 -16.25 -7.87
CA LEU A 300 -11.77 -15.89 -8.03
C LEU A 300 -12.59 -16.92 -8.82
N GLY A 301 -12.22 -18.21 -8.74
CA GLY A 301 -12.92 -19.28 -9.47
C GLY A 301 -12.72 -19.28 -10.99
N THR A 302 -11.78 -18.47 -11.50
CA THR A 302 -11.37 -18.46 -12.91
C THR A 302 -10.35 -19.57 -13.20
N ASP A 303 -9.92 -19.71 -14.46
CA ASP A 303 -8.80 -20.59 -14.83
C ASP A 303 -7.42 -19.94 -14.61
N PHE A 304 -7.38 -18.66 -14.23
CA PHE A 304 -6.15 -17.93 -13.98
C PHE A 304 -5.55 -18.32 -12.61
N SER A 305 -4.25 -18.58 -12.61
CA SER A 305 -3.48 -18.95 -11.42
C SER A 305 -2.17 -18.18 -11.39
N PHE A 306 -1.79 -17.68 -10.22
CA PHE A 306 -0.61 -16.83 -10.09
C PHE A 306 0.00 -16.93 -8.68
N ASP A 307 1.30 -17.17 -8.64
CA ASP A 307 2.07 -17.26 -7.40
C ASP A 307 3.07 -16.11 -7.28
N ILE A 308 3.40 -15.71 -6.05
CA ILE A 308 4.44 -14.70 -5.80
C ILE A 308 5.46 -15.25 -4.80
N ARG A 309 6.74 -15.07 -5.11
CA ARG A 309 7.84 -15.26 -4.16
C ARG A 309 8.67 -14.00 -3.97
N ILE A 310 9.34 -13.93 -2.83
CA ILE A 310 10.26 -12.84 -2.48
C ILE A 310 11.69 -13.30 -2.73
N VAL A 311 12.49 -12.46 -3.37
CA VAL A 311 13.95 -12.60 -3.45
C VAL A 311 14.58 -11.41 -2.76
N LYS A 312 15.43 -11.68 -1.76
CA LYS A 312 16.20 -10.64 -1.08
C LYS A 312 17.47 -10.34 -1.87
N GLY A 313 17.70 -9.08 -2.18
CA GLY A 313 18.98 -8.62 -2.74
C GLY A 313 20.11 -8.74 -1.72
N ALA A 314 21.36 -8.68 -2.18
CA ALA A 314 22.55 -8.83 -1.35
C ALA A 314 23.42 -7.54 -1.32
N GLY A 315 22.77 -6.38 -1.24
CA GLY A 315 23.44 -5.07 -1.06
C GLY A 315 24.17 -4.50 -2.29
N ALA A 316 23.83 -4.97 -3.49
CA ALA A 316 24.50 -4.54 -4.72
C ALA A 316 23.65 -3.51 -5.50
N PHE A 317 24.02 -2.23 -5.46
CA PHE A 317 23.34 -1.14 -6.19
C PHE A 317 23.08 -1.41 -7.68
N VAL A 318 24.02 -2.10 -8.34
CA VAL A 318 23.90 -2.45 -9.77
C VAL A 318 22.71 -3.39 -10.05
N CYS A 319 22.21 -4.12 -9.06
CA CYS A 319 21.04 -4.98 -9.18
C CYS A 319 19.73 -4.20 -9.35
N GLY A 320 19.74 -2.87 -9.28
CA GLY A 320 18.62 -2.05 -9.75
C GLY A 320 18.47 -2.08 -11.28
N GLU A 321 19.52 -2.42 -12.03
CA GLU A 321 19.45 -2.61 -13.49
C GLU A 321 18.78 -3.94 -13.84
N GLU A 322 17.82 -3.92 -14.78
CA GLU A 322 16.92 -5.05 -15.04
C GLU A 322 17.61 -6.39 -15.38
N THR A 323 18.74 -6.39 -16.09
CA THR A 323 19.45 -7.63 -16.44
C THR A 323 20.38 -8.11 -15.34
N ALA A 324 20.98 -7.19 -14.57
CA ALA A 324 21.73 -7.52 -13.36
C ALA A 324 20.81 -8.10 -12.28
N LEU A 325 19.62 -7.53 -12.12
CA LEU A 325 18.56 -8.03 -11.25
C LEU A 325 18.18 -9.47 -11.61
N ILE A 326 17.91 -9.73 -12.89
CA ILE A 326 17.59 -11.08 -13.38
C ILE A 326 18.73 -12.05 -13.08
N ALA A 327 19.98 -11.66 -13.33
CA ALA A 327 21.13 -12.49 -13.01
C ALA A 327 21.21 -12.82 -11.50
N SER A 328 20.91 -11.84 -10.64
CA SER A 328 20.83 -12.03 -9.18
C SER A 328 19.74 -13.05 -8.79
N ILE A 329 18.54 -12.95 -9.38
CA ILE A 329 17.45 -13.92 -9.16
C ILE A 329 17.87 -15.34 -9.58
N GLU A 330 18.63 -15.46 -10.67
CA GLU A 330 19.17 -16.75 -11.17
C GLU A 330 20.34 -17.29 -10.32
N GLY A 331 20.70 -16.64 -9.21
CA GLY A 331 21.83 -17.04 -8.36
C GLY A 331 23.22 -16.76 -8.98
N LYS A 332 23.28 -15.90 -10.00
CA LYS A 332 24.52 -15.49 -10.67
C LYS A 332 24.98 -14.12 -10.15
N PRO A 333 26.25 -13.74 -10.37
CA PRO A 333 26.69 -12.37 -10.09
C PRO A 333 25.85 -11.35 -10.87
N GLY A 334 25.39 -10.29 -10.19
CA GLY A 334 24.57 -9.20 -10.74
C GLY A 334 25.33 -8.31 -11.72
N ARG A 335 25.77 -8.86 -12.85
CA ARG A 335 26.44 -8.13 -13.92
C ARG A 335 25.44 -7.83 -15.05
N PRO A 336 25.30 -6.58 -15.50
CA PRO A 336 24.47 -6.25 -16.63
C PRO A 336 24.84 -7.06 -17.88
N ARG A 337 23.83 -7.43 -18.67
CA ARG A 337 23.96 -8.16 -19.93
C ARG A 337 23.75 -7.21 -21.12
N PRO A 338 24.48 -7.37 -22.24
CA PRO A 338 24.20 -6.63 -23.46
C PRO A 338 22.76 -6.86 -23.95
N LYS A 339 22.12 -5.80 -24.42
CA LYS A 339 20.81 -5.82 -25.09
C LYS A 339 21.06 -5.52 -26.59
N PRO A 340 20.47 -6.26 -27.54
CA PRO A 340 19.51 -7.38 -27.39
C PRO A 340 20.15 -8.74 -26.98
N PRO A 341 19.33 -9.71 -26.52
CA PRO A 341 17.87 -9.67 -26.39
C PRO A 341 17.39 -8.82 -25.21
N PHE A 342 16.21 -8.21 -25.35
CA PHE A 342 15.58 -7.48 -24.25
C PHE A 342 14.89 -8.44 -23.27
N PRO A 343 14.82 -8.11 -21.97
CA PRO A 343 14.17 -8.98 -20.98
C PRO A 343 12.71 -9.33 -21.28
N ALA A 344 11.98 -8.46 -21.98
CA ALA A 344 10.61 -8.74 -22.41
C ALA A 344 10.51 -9.89 -23.43
N GLN A 345 11.61 -10.22 -24.13
CA GLN A 345 11.69 -11.30 -25.10
C GLN A 345 12.37 -12.55 -24.52
N LYS A 346 13.49 -12.35 -23.81
CA LYS A 346 14.27 -13.39 -23.12
C LYS A 346 14.85 -12.78 -21.85
N GLY A 347 14.18 -13.05 -20.73
CA GLY A 347 14.48 -12.46 -19.42
C GLY A 347 14.96 -13.50 -18.43
N LEU A 348 14.11 -13.80 -17.46
CA LEU A 348 14.38 -14.75 -16.38
C LEU A 348 14.29 -16.20 -16.89
N TYR A 349 15.39 -16.94 -16.70
CA TYR A 349 15.67 -18.33 -17.12
C TYR A 349 15.90 -18.55 -18.62
#